data_AF-A0A9W9ZI42-F1
#
_entry.id   AF-A0A9W9ZI42-F1
#
_cell.length_a   1.000
_cell.length_b   1.000
_cell.length_c   1.000
_cell.angle_alpha   90.00
_cell.angle_beta   90.00
_cell.angle_gamma   90.00
#
_symmetry.space_group_name_H-M   'P 1'
#
loop_
_entity.id
_entity.type
_entity.pdbx_description
1 polymer ?
#
loop_
_entity_poly.entity_id
_entity_poly.type
_entity_poly.pdbx_seq_one_letter_code
_entity_poly.pdbx_strand_id
1 'polypeptide(L)'
;LDIDFITSRGNLARILNVLSGNVDGKVYKWTLLATRYRGTVYLSHIEDDRDEELSTFARRVCCWGKRFEVEVTKNCGTSSELDAAAAQAVEATSFPGSSFALPPGNEVERHGPLKAYPGFYSVVRFELENHRIALRAEVDAQTQVRGFPINKQ
;
A
#
# COMPACT_ATOMS: atom_id res chain seq x y z
N LEU A 1 2.32 -9.10 25.37
CA LEU A 1 2.89 -9.15 24.01
C LEU A 1 4.39 -9.12 24.19
N ASP A 2 5.08 -10.08 23.61
CA ASP A 2 6.54 -10.16 23.62
C ASP A 2 7.10 -9.17 22.57
N ILE A 3 6.88 -7.89 22.84
CA ILE A 3 7.11 -6.75 21.95
C ILE A 3 7.51 -5.56 22.81
N ASP A 4 8.67 -4.99 22.50
CA ASP A 4 9.21 -3.81 23.18
C ASP A 4 8.59 -2.52 22.61
N PHE A 5 8.40 -2.47 21.28
CA PHE A 5 7.90 -1.27 20.59
C PHE A 5 6.76 -1.57 19.60
N ILE A 6 5.74 -0.72 19.59
CA ILE A 6 4.65 -0.71 18.60
C ILE A 6 4.62 0.64 17.92
N THR A 7 4.72 0.66 16.59
CA THR A 7 4.67 1.91 15.80
C THR A 7 4.19 1.66 14.36
N SER A 8 4.13 2.70 13.53
CA SER A 8 3.91 2.58 12.09
C SER A 8 5.25 2.54 11.34
N ARG A 9 5.26 1.91 10.15
CA ARG A 9 6.43 1.91 9.26
C ARG A 9 6.86 3.33 8.90
N GLY A 10 5.91 4.25 8.72
CA GLY A 10 6.20 5.66 8.46
C GLY A 10 6.93 6.34 9.61
N ASN A 11 6.54 6.07 10.86
CA ASN A 11 7.22 6.61 12.04
C ASN A 11 8.65 6.08 12.17
N LEU A 12 8.84 4.77 11.97
CA LEU A 12 10.18 4.19 11.99
C LEU A 12 11.07 4.77 10.87
N ALA A 13 10.54 4.90 9.65
CA ALA A 13 11.26 5.52 8.54
C ALA A 13 11.65 6.98 8.85
N ARG A 14 10.79 7.76 9.52
CA ARG A 14 11.13 9.13 9.97
C ARG A 14 12.27 9.13 10.99
N ILE A 15 12.25 8.23 11.97
CA ILE A 15 13.33 8.10 12.97
C ILE A 15 14.65 7.77 12.27
N LEU A 16 14.64 6.81 11.34
CA LEU A 16 15.83 6.43 10.57
C LEU A 16 16.30 7.54 9.61
N ASN A 17 15.36 8.30 9.03
CA ASN A 17 15.68 9.45 8.18
C ASN A 17 16.22 10.65 8.97
N VAL A 18 15.84 10.84 10.23
CA VAL A 18 16.44 11.87 11.09
C VAL A 18 17.93 11.63 11.30
N LEU A 19 18.37 10.36 11.27
CA LEU A 19 19.80 10.03 11.27
C LEU A 19 20.49 10.34 9.93
N SER A 20 19.73 10.57 8.86
CA SER A 20 20.22 10.58 7.48
C SER A 20 20.13 11.93 6.74
N GLY A 21 19.34 12.91 7.19
CA GLY A 21 18.90 13.95 6.26
C GLY A 21 18.60 15.32 6.83
N ASN A 22 19.65 16.13 6.97
CA ASN A 22 19.53 17.57 6.76
C ASN A 22 19.31 17.79 5.25
N VAL A 23 18.06 17.75 4.80
CA VAL A 23 17.70 17.96 3.38
C VAL A 23 17.40 19.44 3.18
N ASP A 24 18.20 20.11 2.35
CA ASP A 24 18.01 21.50 1.89
C ASP A 24 17.95 22.58 2.98
N GLY A 25 18.68 22.41 4.08
CA GLY A 25 18.79 23.42 5.15
C GLY A 25 17.49 23.70 5.91
N LYS A 26 16.43 22.90 5.68
CA LYS A 26 15.16 22.96 6.40
C LYS A 26 15.05 21.75 7.33
N VAL A 27 15.09 22.02 8.64
CA VAL A 27 14.77 21.01 9.65
C VAL A 27 13.25 20.84 9.66
N TYR A 28 12.77 19.75 9.06
CA TYR A 28 11.37 19.36 9.20
C TYR A 28 11.13 18.94 10.65
N LYS A 29 10.49 19.81 11.42
CA LYS A 29 10.05 19.49 12.77
C LYS A 29 8.90 18.48 12.69
N TRP A 30 9.00 17.44 13.51
CA TRP A 30 7.95 16.47 13.74
C TRP A 30 7.99 16.07 15.22
N THR A 31 6.85 15.67 15.76
CA THR A 31 6.74 15.28 17.17
C THR A 31 6.25 13.84 17.25
N LEU A 32 6.98 13.00 18.01
CA LEU A 32 6.52 11.66 18.39
C LEU A 32 6.07 11.69 19.84
N LEU A 33 4.89 11.13 20.08
CA LEU A 33 4.42 10.77 21.42
C LEU A 33 4.83 9.33 21.71
N ALA A 34 5.51 9.13 22.84
CA ALA A 34 5.86 7.81 23.36
C ALA A 34 5.00 7.51 24.59
N THR A 35 4.21 6.44 24.55
CA THR A 35 3.37 6.00 25.68
C THR A 35 3.77 4.60 26.10
N ARG A 36 4.08 4.41 27.38
CA ARG A 36 4.40 3.09 27.94
C ARG A 36 3.14 2.45 28.52
N TYR A 37 2.79 1.26 28.04
CA TYR A 37 1.67 0.49 28.58
C TYR A 37 2.02 -1.00 28.62
N ARG A 38 1.88 -1.62 29.81
CA ARG A 38 2.16 -3.04 30.06
C ARG A 38 3.53 -3.52 29.53
N GLY A 39 4.56 -2.70 29.73
CA GLY A 39 5.94 -3.03 29.32
C GLY A 39 6.27 -2.68 27.87
N THR A 40 5.28 -2.45 27.01
CA THR A 40 5.47 -2.05 25.60
C THR A 40 5.42 -0.53 25.46
N VAL A 41 6.27 0.03 24.59
CA VAL A 41 6.29 1.44 24.22
C VAL A 41 5.57 1.63 22.89
N TYR A 42 4.53 2.46 22.88
CA TYR A 42 3.77 2.83 21.69
C TYR A 42 4.28 4.18 21.20
N LEU A 43 4.62 4.26 19.91
CA LEU A 43 5.11 5.48 19.27
C LEU A 43 4.10 5.95 18.22
N SER A 44 3.53 7.15 18.44
CA SER A 44 2.59 7.78 17.51
C SER A 44 3.08 9.16 17.10
N HIS A 45 2.93 9.48 15.81
CA HIS A 45 3.23 10.81 15.30
C HIS A 45 2.07 11.74 15.65
N ILE A 46 2.38 12.93 16.15
CA ILE A 46 1.41 14.00 16.28
C ILE A 46 1.37 14.70 14.93
N GLU A 47 0.24 14.56 14.23
CA GLU A 47 0.02 15.24 12.97
C GLU A 47 -0.09 16.75 13.23
N ASP A 48 0.74 17.53 12.55
CA ASP A 48 0.50 18.97 12.40
C ASP A 48 -0.45 19.14 11.20
N ASP A 49 -1.36 20.12 11.23
CA ASP A 49 -2.41 20.42 10.21
C ASP A 49 -1.87 20.83 8.80
N ARG A 50 -0.66 20.40 8.45
CA ARG A 50 0.06 20.75 7.22
C ARG A 50 -0.60 20.23 5.94
N ASP A 51 -1.52 19.28 6.04
CA ASP A 51 -2.25 18.77 4.87
C ASP A 51 -3.22 19.82 4.30
N GLU A 52 -3.62 20.83 5.08
CA GLU A 52 -4.49 21.92 4.61
C GLU A 52 -3.75 22.98 3.76
N GLU A 53 -2.42 23.08 3.87
CA GLU A 53 -1.60 24.06 3.13
C GLU A 53 -0.93 23.50 1.87
N LEU A 54 -1.41 22.38 1.32
CA LEU A 54 -0.87 21.85 0.08
C LEU A 54 -1.21 22.75 -1.11
N SER A 55 -0.17 23.22 -1.83
CA SER A 55 -0.36 23.95 -3.08
C SER A 55 -1.18 23.14 -4.09
N THR A 56 -1.84 23.83 -5.04
CA THR A 56 -2.61 23.17 -6.11
C THR A 56 -1.76 22.21 -6.94
N PHE A 57 -0.45 22.48 -7.05
CA PHE A 57 0.50 21.58 -7.68
C PHE A 57 0.72 20.31 -6.83
N ALA A 58 1.00 20.47 -5.54
CA ALA A 58 1.22 19.34 -4.62
C ALA A 58 0.00 18.41 -4.56
N ARG A 59 -1.22 18.97 -4.48
CA ARG A 59 -2.47 18.20 -4.56
C ARG A 59 -2.59 17.40 -5.85
N ARG A 60 -2.12 17.94 -6.97
CA ARG A 60 -2.10 17.26 -8.28
C ARG A 60 -1.15 16.07 -8.28
N VAL A 61 0.03 16.23 -7.69
CA VAL A 61 1.02 15.15 -7.55
C VAL A 61 0.47 14.01 -6.68
N CYS A 62 -0.17 14.32 -5.55
CA CYS A 62 -0.83 13.31 -4.71
C CYS A 62 -1.94 12.56 -5.48
N CYS A 63 -2.73 13.27 -6.28
CA CYS A 63 -3.76 12.69 -7.14
C CYS A 63 -3.17 11.71 -8.18
N TRP A 64 -2.01 12.04 -8.77
CA TRP A 64 -1.32 11.14 -9.69
C TRP A 64 -0.89 9.84 -9.03
N GLY A 65 -0.40 9.87 -7.79
CA GLY A 65 -0.06 8.65 -7.04
C GLY A 65 -1.26 7.71 -6.90
N LYS A 66 -2.41 8.25 -6.52
CA LYS A 66 -3.65 7.46 -6.41
C LYS A 66 -4.19 6.98 -7.75
N ARG A 67 -4.06 7.75 -8.83
CA ARG A 67 -4.41 7.28 -10.18
C ARG A 67 -3.52 6.15 -10.64
N PHE A 68 -2.22 6.23 -10.35
CA PHE A 68 -1.29 5.17 -10.69
C PHE A 68 -1.67 3.85 -9.99
N GLU A 69 -1.95 3.89 -8.69
CA GLU A 69 -2.40 2.70 -7.92
C GLU A 69 -3.61 2.02 -8.58
N VAL A 70 -4.62 2.78 -9.01
CA VAL A 70 -5.82 2.27 -9.69
C VAL A 70 -5.51 1.67 -11.07
N GLU A 71 -4.61 2.29 -11.83
CA GLU A 71 -4.31 1.83 -13.19
C GLU A 71 -3.54 0.50 -13.19
N VAL A 72 -2.59 0.34 -12.27
CA VAL A 72 -1.67 -0.80 -12.25
C VAL A 72 -2.15 -1.98 -11.40
N THR A 73 -3.13 -1.76 -10.50
CA THR A 73 -3.65 -2.80 -9.60
C THR A 73 -4.96 -3.36 -10.14
N LYS A 74 -5.11 -4.69 -10.08
CA LYS A 74 -6.38 -5.36 -10.42
C LYS A 74 -7.15 -5.67 -9.15
N ASN A 75 -8.43 -5.30 -9.12
CA ASN A 75 -9.34 -5.71 -8.05
C ASN A 75 -9.72 -7.19 -8.24
N CYS A 76 -9.10 -8.08 -7.48
CA CYS A 76 -9.37 -9.53 -7.56
C CYS A 76 -10.66 -9.95 -6.82
N GLY A 77 -11.43 -8.99 -6.30
CA GLY A 77 -12.58 -9.25 -5.42
C GLY A 77 -13.92 -9.51 -6.13
N THR A 78 -14.00 -9.37 -7.45
CA THR A 78 -15.26 -9.52 -8.21
C THR A 78 -15.17 -10.47 -9.38
N SER A 79 -13.98 -10.96 -9.73
CA SER A 79 -13.81 -11.76 -10.94
C SER A 79 -13.97 -13.27 -10.69
N SER A 80 -13.80 -13.78 -9.47
CA SER A 80 -13.88 -15.24 -9.23
C SER A 80 -15.27 -15.86 -9.54
N GLU A 81 -16.37 -15.12 -9.43
CA GLU A 81 -17.72 -15.62 -9.77
C GLU A 81 -18.13 -15.24 -11.20
N LEU A 82 -17.59 -14.14 -11.75
CA LEU A 82 -17.86 -13.68 -13.12
C LEU A 82 -16.96 -14.33 -14.19
N ASP A 83 -15.73 -14.72 -13.82
CA ASP A 83 -14.77 -15.40 -14.70
C ASP A 83 -15.19 -16.84 -14.99
N ALA A 84 -15.93 -17.48 -14.08
CA ALA A 84 -16.50 -18.81 -14.30
C ALA A 84 -17.62 -18.81 -15.36
N ALA A 85 -18.39 -17.72 -15.45
CA ALA A 85 -19.41 -17.53 -16.48
C ALA A 85 -18.80 -17.08 -17.82
N ALA A 86 -17.77 -16.22 -17.79
CA ALA A 86 -17.08 -15.76 -18.99
C ALA A 86 -16.25 -16.88 -19.67
N ALA A 87 -15.68 -17.81 -18.90
CA ALA A 87 -14.95 -18.96 -19.44
C ALA A 87 -15.83 -19.88 -20.31
N GLN A 88 -17.14 -19.97 -20.04
CA GLN A 88 -18.07 -20.75 -20.89
C GLN A 88 -18.50 -19.99 -22.17
N ALA A 89 -18.38 -18.67 -22.21
CA ALA A 89 -18.75 -17.88 -23.38
C ALA A 89 -17.61 -17.75 -24.42
N VAL A 90 -16.34 -17.89 -24.00
CA VAL A 90 -15.16 -17.70 -24.86
C VAL A 90 -14.86 -18.93 -25.74
N GLU A 91 -15.38 -20.11 -25.40
CA GLU A 91 -15.16 -21.33 -26.18
C GLU A 91 -15.96 -21.37 -27.51
N ALA A 92 -16.96 -20.51 -27.68
CA ALA A 92 -17.83 -20.50 -28.87
C ALA A 92 -17.40 -19.51 -29.97
N THR A 93 -16.47 -18.58 -29.70
CA THR A 93 -16.10 -17.54 -30.68
C THR A 93 -14.60 -17.24 -30.66
N SER A 94 -13.78 -18.16 -31.15
CA SER A 94 -12.36 -17.87 -31.43
C SER A 94 -12.11 -17.79 -32.94
N PHE A 95 -11.84 -16.56 -33.41
CA PHE A 95 -11.08 -16.31 -34.64
C PHE A 95 -9.69 -15.79 -34.23
N PRO A 96 -8.60 -16.23 -34.89
CA PRO A 96 -7.24 -15.91 -34.46
C PRO A 96 -6.87 -14.48 -34.85
N GLY A 97 -6.54 -13.65 -33.86
CA GLY A 97 -5.97 -12.31 -34.08
C GLY A 97 -6.50 -11.16 -33.18
N SER A 98 -7.26 -11.45 -32.13
CA SER A 98 -7.85 -10.40 -31.29
C SER A 98 -6.99 -10.04 -30.08
N SER A 99 -6.66 -8.76 -29.99
CA SER A 99 -6.07 -8.07 -28.84
C SER A 99 -6.78 -8.42 -27.54
N PHE A 100 -5.99 -8.61 -26.48
CA PHE A 100 -6.43 -8.83 -25.10
C PHE A 100 -7.51 -7.83 -24.66
N ALA A 101 -8.78 -8.19 -24.85
CA ALA A 101 -9.91 -7.46 -24.30
C ALA A 101 -10.02 -7.82 -22.81
N LEU A 102 -9.65 -6.87 -21.94
CA LEU A 102 -9.91 -6.96 -20.51
C LEU A 102 -11.42 -6.82 -20.24
N PRO A 103 -11.95 -7.45 -19.18
CA PRO A 103 -13.38 -7.46 -18.91
C PRO A 103 -13.94 -6.04 -18.63
N PRO A 104 -15.19 -5.76 -19.02
CA PRO A 104 -15.80 -4.43 -19.07
C PRO A 104 -16.08 -3.76 -17.70
N GLY A 105 -15.78 -4.44 -16.59
CA GLY A 105 -15.96 -3.88 -15.24
C GLY A 105 -14.90 -2.86 -14.81
N ASN A 106 -13.72 -2.85 -15.47
CA ASN A 106 -12.57 -2.05 -15.03
C ASN A 106 -12.55 -0.60 -15.57
N GLU A 107 -13.27 -0.27 -16.64
CA GLU A 107 -13.15 1.06 -17.27
C GLU A 107 -13.82 2.17 -16.45
N VAL A 108 -14.93 1.86 -15.79
CA VAL A 108 -15.68 2.84 -14.98
C VAL A 108 -14.89 3.23 -13.72
N GLU A 109 -14.12 2.32 -13.12
CA GLU A 109 -13.24 2.64 -11.99
C GLU A 109 -11.95 3.37 -12.41
N ARG A 110 -11.40 3.06 -13.59
CA ARG A 110 -10.21 3.74 -14.14
C ARG A 110 -10.48 5.20 -14.49
N HIS A 111 -11.66 5.50 -15.02
CA HIS A 111 -12.03 6.85 -15.48
C HIS A 111 -12.99 7.60 -14.53
N GLY A 112 -13.52 6.93 -13.52
CA GLY A 112 -14.43 7.52 -12.53
C GLY A 112 -13.76 8.43 -11.49
N PRO A 113 -14.54 9.01 -10.56
CA PRO A 113 -14.01 9.77 -9.42
C PRO A 113 -13.08 8.89 -8.59
N LEU A 114 -11.91 9.43 -8.21
CA LEU A 114 -11.03 8.78 -7.24
C LEU A 114 -11.78 8.64 -5.92
N LYS A 115 -12.23 7.43 -5.61
CA LYS A 115 -12.71 7.12 -4.27
C LYS A 115 -11.51 7.02 -3.34
N ALA A 116 -11.63 7.53 -2.13
CA ALA A 116 -10.70 7.21 -1.06
C ALA A 116 -10.91 5.73 -0.73
N TYR A 117 -10.14 4.84 -1.38
CA TYR A 117 -10.20 3.42 -1.07
C TYR A 117 -9.65 3.21 0.34
N PRO A 118 -10.30 2.36 1.16
CA PRO A 118 -9.74 1.99 2.45
C PRO A 118 -8.40 1.30 2.22
N GLY A 119 -7.34 1.84 2.83
CA GLY A 119 -5.99 1.26 2.71
C GLY A 119 -5.93 -0.14 3.29
N PHE A 120 -5.15 -1.02 2.67
CA PHE A 120 -4.83 -2.32 3.24
C PHE A 120 -3.59 -2.20 4.12
N TYR A 121 -3.68 -2.70 5.36
CA TYR A 121 -2.59 -2.62 6.33
C TYR A 121 -2.14 -4.01 6.76
N SER A 122 -0.85 -4.26 6.65
CA SER A 122 -0.19 -5.41 7.27
C SER A 122 0.38 -5.02 8.64
N VAL A 123 0.30 -5.94 9.59
CA VAL A 123 0.99 -5.85 10.88
C VAL A 123 2.11 -6.87 10.88
N VAL A 124 3.35 -6.38 10.90
CA VAL A 124 4.55 -7.22 10.87
C VAL A 124 5.27 -7.14 12.20
N ARG A 125 5.81 -8.28 12.64
CA ARG A 125 6.72 -8.38 13.77
C ARG A 125 8.12 -8.64 13.21
N PHE A 126 9.11 -7.89 13.69
CA PHE A 126 10.51 -8.15 13.39
C PHE A 126 11.38 -7.88 14.62
N GLU A 127 12.61 -8.35 14.56
CA GLU A 127 13.62 -8.17 15.60
C GLU A 127 14.72 -7.25 15.06
N LEU A 128 15.07 -6.25 15.85
CA LEU A 128 16.19 -5.34 15.59
C LEU A 128 17.11 -5.40 16.79
N GLU A 129 18.29 -5.99 16.60
CA GLU A 129 19.22 -6.32 17.69
C GLU A 129 18.49 -7.12 18.79
N ASN A 130 18.45 -6.59 20.02
CA ASN A 130 17.80 -7.24 21.16
C ASN A 130 16.35 -6.78 21.36
N HIS A 131 15.77 -6.06 20.39
CA HIS A 131 14.43 -5.47 20.51
C HIS A 131 13.43 -6.08 19.53
N ARG A 132 12.25 -6.40 20.06
CA ARG A 132 11.11 -6.91 19.29
C ARG A 132 10.16 -5.77 18.97
N ILE A 133 9.93 -5.54 17.68
CA ILE A 133 9.17 -4.40 17.19
C ILE A 133 7.98 -4.91 16.37
N ALA A 134 6.79 -4.36 16.61
CA ALA A 134 5.65 -4.52 15.72
C ALA A 134 5.37 -3.23 14.94
N LEU A 135 5.17 -3.38 13.64
CA LEU A 135 4.90 -2.30 12.71
C LEU A 135 3.58 -2.50 11.99
N ARG A 136 2.79 -1.44 11.93
CA ARG A 136 1.74 -1.31 10.93
C ARG A 136 2.32 -0.69 9.65
N ALA A 137 2.08 -1.31 8.50
CA ALA A 137 2.49 -0.80 7.20
C ALA A 137 1.32 -0.88 6.21
N GLU A 138 1.10 0.19 5.44
CA GLU A 138 0.22 0.14 4.27
C GLU A 138 0.87 -0.70 3.16
N VAL A 139 0.07 -1.51 2.48
CA VAL A 139 0.51 -2.36 1.36
C VAL A 139 -0.38 -2.06 0.16
N ASP A 140 0.26 -1.67 -0.95
CA ASP A 140 -0.46 -1.17 -2.13
C ASP A 140 -1.08 -2.32 -2.95
N ALA A 141 -0.33 -3.42 -3.13
CA ALA A 141 -0.78 -4.56 -3.91
C ALA A 141 0.00 -5.84 -3.58
N GLN A 142 -0.52 -6.98 -4.02
CA GLN A 142 0.20 -8.25 -4.07
C GLN A 142 0.85 -8.44 -5.45
N THR A 143 2.13 -8.80 -5.48
CA THR A 143 2.81 -9.21 -6.71
C THR A 143 2.61 -10.70 -6.95
N GLN A 144 2.35 -11.09 -8.21
CA GLN A 144 2.18 -12.50 -8.57
C GLN A 144 3.55 -13.19 -8.56
N VAL A 145 3.74 -14.14 -7.65
CA VAL A 145 4.94 -14.99 -7.65
C VAL A 145 4.71 -16.10 -8.67
N ARG A 146 5.41 -16.07 -9.82
CA ARG A 146 5.47 -17.26 -10.69
C ARG A 146 6.22 -18.34 -9.92
N GLY A 147 5.49 -19.32 -9.39
CA GLY A 147 6.10 -20.52 -8.83
C GLY A 147 6.96 -21.18 -9.91
N PHE A 148 8.27 -21.23 -9.68
CA PHE A 148 9.12 -22.14 -10.46
C PHE A 148 8.66 -23.56 -10.15
N PRO A 149 8.38 -24.41 -11.16
CA PRO A 149 8.08 -25.80 -10.88
C PRO A 149 9.30 -26.41 -10.21
N ILE A 150 9.14 -26.81 -8.94
CA ILE A 150 10.08 -27.70 -8.27
C ILE A 150 9.96 -29.03 -9.02
N ASN A 151 10.88 -29.29 -9.94
CA ASN A 151 11.06 -30.61 -10.51
C ASN A 151 11.34 -31.55 -9.34
N LYS A 152 10.34 -32.34 -8.97
CA LYS A 152 10.56 -33.54 -8.16
C LYS A 152 11.31 -34.52 -9.06
N GLN A 153 12.60 -34.70 -8.80
CA GLN A 153 13.33 -35.91 -9.19
C GLN A 153 13.10 -36.98 -8.12
#